data_AF-W5TKH3-F1
#
_entry.id   AF-W5TKH3-F1
#
_cell.length_a   1.000
_cell.length_b   1.000
_cell.length_c   1.000
_cell.angle_alpha   90.00
_cell.angle_beta   90.00
_cell.angle_gamma   90.00
#
_symmetry.space_group_name_H-M   'P 1'
#
loop_
_entity.id
_entity.type
_entity.pdbx_description
1 polymer ?
#
loop_
_entity_poly.entity_id
_entity_poly.type
_entity_poly.pdbx_seq_one_letter_code
_entity_poly.pdbx_strand_id
1 'polypeptide(L)' 'MNIPDTVPESPTRRITVYFDGVAPGDGMVLEYAATRAEAWEFATAAVHSGLAVTVDGMVRPGMRPLPCRRLWH' A
#
# COMPACT_ATOMS: atom_id res chain seq x y z
N MET A 1 -15.55 28.75 -10.01
CA MET A 1 -14.82 27.56 -10.50
C MET A 1 -14.91 26.51 -9.41
N ASN A 2 -15.42 25.33 -9.78
CA ASN A 2 -15.72 24.21 -8.90
C ASN A 2 -14.41 23.61 -8.38
N ILE A 3 -14.09 23.76 -7.10
CA ILE A 3 -13.02 22.98 -6.46
C ILE A 3 -13.66 21.61 -6.24
N PRO A 4 -13.16 20.51 -6.83
CA PRO A 4 -13.62 19.23 -6.36
C PRO A 4 -13.09 19.11 -4.94
N ASP A 5 -13.96 19.20 -3.95
CA ASP A 5 -13.77 18.54 -2.67
C ASP A 5 -13.71 17.03 -2.99
N THR A 6 -12.58 16.57 -3.51
CA THR A 6 -12.24 15.15 -3.53
C THR A 6 -12.04 14.78 -2.08
N VAL A 7 -13.15 14.43 -1.42
CA VAL A 7 -13.13 13.68 -0.18
C VAL A 7 -12.15 12.54 -0.40
N PRO A 8 -11.09 12.41 0.41
CA PRO A 8 -10.17 11.28 0.28
C PRO A 8 -11.02 10.01 0.32
N GLU A 9 -10.97 9.23 -0.75
CA GLU A 9 -11.71 7.96 -0.77
C GLU A 9 -11.28 7.16 0.47
N SER A 10 -12.26 6.53 1.13
CA SER A 10 -11.95 5.75 2.33
C SER A 10 -11.06 4.56 1.94
N PRO A 11 -10.06 4.21 2.76
CA PRO A 11 -9.26 3.02 2.53
C PRO A 11 -10.14 1.78 2.53
N THR A 12 -10.13 1.03 1.43
CA THR A 12 -10.90 -0.21 1.24
C THR A 12 -10.01 -1.41 0.99
N ARG A 13 -8.69 -1.18 0.86
CA ARG A 13 -7.70 -2.21 0.57
C ARG A 13 -6.62 -2.22 1.63
N ARG A 14 -6.19 -3.43 1.99
CA ARG A 14 -4.95 -3.64 2.72
C ARG A 14 -3.89 -4.09 1.73
N ILE A 15 -2.73 -3.44 1.79
CA ILE A 15 -1.52 -3.85 1.10
C ILE A 15 -0.58 -4.46 2.13
N THR A 16 -0.04 -5.64 1.84
CA THR A 16 1.02 -6.27 2.62
C THR A 16 2.26 -6.35 1.74
N VAL A 17 3.37 -5.77 2.20
CA VAL A 17 4.67 -5.78 1.53
C VAL A 17 5.60 -6.69 2.29
N TYR A 18 6.26 -7.60 1.58
CA TYR A 18 7.22 -8.53 2.14
C TYR A 18 8.61 -8.12 1.67
N PHE A 19 9.49 -7.88 2.63
CA PHE A 19 10.92 -7.65 2.42
C PHE A 19 11.65 -8.89 2.89
N ASP A 20 12.33 -9.56 1.97
CA ASP A 20 13.18 -10.69 2.32
C ASP A 20 14.44 -10.19 3.01
N GLY A 21 14.74 -10.76 4.18
CA GLY A 21 15.98 -10.54 4.89
C GLY A 21 17.13 -11.36 4.30
N VAL A 22 18.37 -10.93 4.52
CA VAL A 22 19.56 -11.68 4.08
C VAL A 22 19.73 -12.98 4.89
N ALA A 23 19.26 -13.01 6.15
CA ALA A 23 19.26 -14.20 6.99
C ALA A 23 17.85 -14.78 7.19
N PRO A 24 17.74 -16.10 7.45
CA PRO A 24 16.48 -16.70 7.87
C PRO A 24 15.93 -16.03 9.13
N GLY A 25 14.73 -15.45 9.04
CA GLY A 25 14.07 -14.74 10.14
C GLY A 25 14.20 -13.22 10.10
N ASP A 26 15.02 -12.66 9.22
CA ASP A 26 15.17 -11.19 9.05
C ASP A 26 14.12 -10.58 8.10
N GLY A 27 13.14 -11.37 7.67
CA GLY A 27 12.06 -10.90 6.82
C GLY A 27 11.22 -9.83 7.52
N MET A 28 10.92 -8.74 6.83
CA MET A 28 10.07 -7.67 7.34
C MET A 28 8.75 -7.63 6.57
N VAL A 29 7.64 -7.51 7.30
CA VAL A 29 6.30 -7.37 6.72
C VAL A 29 5.73 -6.00 7.09
N LEU A 30 5.32 -5.23 6.09
CA LEU A 30 4.67 -3.94 6.28
C LEU A 30 3.24 -3.98 5.75
N GLU A 31 2.29 -3.54 6.57
CA GLU A 31 0.88 -3.46 6.20
C GLU A 31 0.41 -2.00 6.12
N TYR A 32 -0.38 -1.71 5.08
CA TYR A 32 -0.92 -0.39 4.83
C TYR A 32 -2.39 -0.45 4.41
N ALA A 33 -3.18 0.51 4.85
CA ALA A 33 -4.51 0.77 4.33
C ALA A 33 -4.42 1.74 3.14
N ALA A 34 -5.12 1.43 2.07
CA ALA A 34 -5.12 2.19 0.83
C ALA A 34 -6.52 2.23 0.20
N THR A 35 -6.75 3.24 -0.63
CA THR A 35 -7.87 3.24 -1.58
C THR A 35 -7.65 2.17 -2.65
N ARG A 36 -8.69 1.89 -3.44
CA ARG A 36 -8.57 0.94 -4.55
C ARG A 36 -7.56 1.42 -5.60
N ALA A 37 -7.56 2.71 -5.91
CA ALA A 37 -6.65 3.30 -6.89
C ALA A 37 -5.18 3.26 -6.40
N GLU A 38 -4.93 3.70 -5.17
CA GLU A 38 -3.59 3.63 -4.57
C GLU A 38 -3.06 2.20 -4.48
N ALA A 39 -3.91 1.23 -4.11
CA ALA A 39 -3.50 -0.16 -4.04
C ALA A 39 -3.05 -0.72 -5.39
N TRP A 40 -3.72 -0.32 -6.49
CA TRP A 40 -3.35 -0.75 -7.83
C TRP A 40 -2.04 -0.10 -8.29
N GLU A 41 -1.89 1.22 -8.09
CA GLU A 41 -0.67 1.96 -8.43
C GLU A 41 0.54 1.42 -7.66
N PHE A 42 0.41 1.26 -6.34
CA PHE A 42 1.48 0.76 -5.50
C PHE A 42 1.86 -0.68 -5.85
N ALA A 43 0.88 -1.57 -6.03
CA ALA A 43 1.16 -2.95 -6.38
C ALA A 43 1.90 -3.05 -7.73
N THR A 44 1.53 -2.21 -8.70
CA THR A 44 2.22 -2.13 -9.99
C THR A 44 3.67 -1.70 -9.80
N ALA A 45 3.92 -0.61 -9.07
CA ALA A 45 5.27 -0.13 -8.79
C ALA A 45 6.11 -1.16 -8.01
N ALA A 46 5.55 -1.76 -6.96
CA ALA A 46 6.23 -2.74 -6.13
C ALA A 46 6.65 -3.99 -6.93
N VAL A 47 5.76 -4.51 -7.78
CA VAL A 47 6.08 -5.63 -8.68
C VAL A 47 7.20 -5.25 -9.66
N HIS A 48 7.16 -4.04 -10.23
CA HIS A 48 8.24 -3.56 -11.09
C HIS A 48 9.58 -3.43 -10.36
N SER A 49 9.57 -3.11 -9.07
CA SER A 49 10.75 -3.09 -8.20
C SER A 49 11.17 -4.48 -7.67
N GLY A 50 10.46 -5.55 -8.02
CA GLY A 50 10.75 -6.91 -7.58
C GLY A 50 10.32 -7.22 -6.15
N LEU A 51 9.49 -6.38 -5.53
CA LEU A 51 8.95 -6.62 -4.20
C LEU A 51 7.78 -7.60 -4.25
N ALA A 52 7.73 -8.50 -3.27
CA ALA A 52 6.56 -9.33 -3.03
C ALA A 52 5.49 -8.49 -2.32
N VAL A 53 4.28 -8.47 -2.90
CA VAL A 53 3.13 -7.73 -2.35
C VAL A 53 1.84 -8.53 -2.47
N THR A 54 0.94 -8.37 -1.49
CA THR A 54 -0.44 -8.84 -1.57
C THR A 54 -1.41 -7.70 -1.32
N VAL A 55 -2.59 -7.78 -1.97
CA VAL A 55 -3.67 -6.81 -1.82
C VAL A 55 -4.97 -7.55 -1.51
N ASP A 56 -5.62 -7.19 -0.42
CA ASP A 56 -6.92 -7.75 -0.03
C ASP A 56 -7.86 -6.67 0.53
N GLY A 57 -9.07 -7.07 0.97
CA GLY A 57 -10.07 -6.18 1.55
C GLY A 57 -10.06 -6.12 3.08
N MET A 58 -9.09 -6.73 3.75
CA MET A 58 -9.03 -6.84 5.22
C MET A 58 -8.46 -5.57 5.85
N VAL A 59 -9.14 -4.45 5.67
CA VAL A 59 -8.81 -3.18 6.33
C VAL A 59 -9.26 -3.24 7.79
N ARG A 60 -8.33 -3.01 8.72
CA ARG A 60 -8.60 -2.97 10.16
C ARG A 60 -8.54 -1.54 10.70
N PRO A 61 -9.32 -1.21 11.74
CA PRO A 61 -9.16 0.06 12.46
C PRO A 61 -7.71 0.25 12.93
N GLY A 62 -7.17 1.46 12.78
CA GLY A 62 -5.81 1.79 13.21
C GLY A 62 -4.68 1.35 12.27
N MET A 63 -5.01 0.78 11.10
CA MET A 63 -4.00 0.52 10.07
C MET A 63 -3.35 1.82 9.58
N ARG A 64 -2.04 1.76 9.35
CA ARG A 64 -1.29 2.89 8.80
C ARG A 64 -1.74 3.15 7.36
N PRO A 65 -2.06 4.39 6.98
CA PRO A 65 -2.31 4.70 5.58
C PRO A 65 -1.05 4.48 4.75
N LEU A 66 -1.22 4.18 3.48
CA LEU A 66 -0.12 4.06 2.54
C LEU A 66 0.67 5.38 2.49
N PRO A 67 2.01 5.34 2.56
CA PRO A 67 2.82 6.55 2.58
C PRO A 67 2.72 7.30 1.25
N CYS A 68 2.86 8.62 1.28
CA CYS A 68 2.61 9.53 0.16
C CYS A 68 3.08 8.99 -1.20
N ARG A 69 2.19 9.01 -2.21
CA ARG A 69 2.43 8.62 -3.61
C ARG A 69 3.76 9.10 -4.21
N ARG A 70 4.26 10.26 -3.77
CA ARG A 70 5.55 10.84 -4.21
C ARG A 70 6.78 9.96 -3.95
N LEU A 71 6.66 8.95 -3.08
CA LEU A 71 7.76 8.06 -2.71
C LEU A 71 7.86 6.81 -3.61
N TRP A 72 6.99 6.65 -4.61
CA TRP A 72 6.87 5.42 -5.41
C TRP A 72 7.48 5.52 -6.82
N HIS A 73 8.38 6.48 -7.05
CA HIS A 73 9.08 6.71 -8.33
C HIS A 73 10.48 6.11 -8.33
#